data_AF-A0A1B3E7T5-F1
#
_entry.id   AF-A0A1B3E7T5-F1
#
_cell.length_a   1.000
_cell.length_b   1.000
_cell.length_c   1.000
_cell.angle_alpha   90.00
_cell.angle_beta   90.00
_cell.angle_gamma   90.00
#
_symmetry.space_group_name_H-M   'P 1'
#
loop_
_entity.id
_entity.type
_entity.pdbx_description
1 polymer ?
#
loop_
_entity_poly.entity_id
_entity_poly.type
_entity_poly.pdbx_seq_one_letter_code
_entity_poly.pdbx_strand_id
1 'polypeptide(L)'
;MRVEEWFSLHRHELADVLLITQSYGKINKAIRDLVQVVYRCKKATAFGFSNRYIRKVQDGLRGDVVNTTDRKYEKKYFALYKSHTRSSAAAQELDANDIIPIWKRWPFKGAALCFLFFFCFVIYQATKDDEKKVPPAPKAKPVQVEHQEPTPVVAPSPVPGEVAQPRGPEQKLHPYQGLSMHLQALLKGKRFRNGVEEEFLGGYVTIAQNGQPIRRVSFDDLRTAGYEVAYESDTVVSLTYKGFDVGFVVADLPTTGLASKVTTAGVAD
;
A
#
# COMPACT_ATOMS: atom_id res chain seq x y z
N MET A 1 9.53 -7.29 -44.53
CA MET A 1 9.72 -8.73 -44.83
C MET A 1 11.14 -9.21 -44.54
N ARG A 2 12.19 -8.90 -45.33
CA ARG A 2 13.55 -9.47 -45.08
C ARG A 2 14.12 -9.25 -43.66
N VAL A 3 13.89 -8.08 -43.06
CA VAL A 3 14.36 -7.78 -41.70
C VAL A 3 13.60 -8.57 -40.64
N GLU A 4 12.28 -8.70 -40.76
CA GLU A 4 11.45 -9.43 -39.80
C GLU A 4 11.79 -10.93 -39.80
N GLU A 5 12.00 -11.49 -40.98
CA GLU A 5 12.40 -12.89 -41.18
C GLU A 5 13.76 -13.18 -40.55
N TRP A 6 14.74 -12.29 -40.75
CA TRP A 6 16.04 -12.40 -40.07
C TRP A 6 15.89 -12.37 -38.55
N PHE A 7 15.05 -11.48 -38.01
CA PHE A 7 14.75 -11.44 -36.58
C PHE A 7 14.09 -12.71 -36.06
N SER A 8 13.33 -13.45 -36.87
CA SER A 8 12.79 -14.75 -36.49
C SER A 8 13.84 -15.87 -36.53
N LEU A 9 14.86 -15.74 -37.39
CA LEU A 9 15.90 -16.75 -37.60
C LEU A 9 17.21 -16.49 -36.83
N HIS A 10 17.33 -15.38 -36.10
CA HIS A 10 18.56 -14.96 -35.43
C HIS A 10 19.23 -16.03 -34.55
N ARG A 11 18.44 -16.93 -33.94
CA ARG A 11 18.94 -18.06 -33.14
C ARG A 11 19.62 -19.13 -33.98
N HIS A 12 19.14 -19.38 -35.19
CA HIS A 12 19.75 -20.31 -36.14
C HIS A 12 21.09 -19.78 -36.65
N GLU A 13 21.25 -18.46 -36.67
CA GLU A 13 22.50 -17.78 -37.02
C GLU A 13 23.43 -17.54 -35.81
N LEU A 14 23.06 -18.04 -34.61
CA LEU A 14 23.81 -17.84 -33.36
C LEU A 14 24.05 -16.35 -33.02
N ALA A 15 23.14 -15.47 -33.46
CA ALA A 15 23.21 -14.04 -33.19
C ALA A 15 22.35 -13.67 -31.98
N ASP A 16 22.94 -12.98 -31.01
CA ASP A 16 22.20 -12.34 -29.92
C ASP A 16 21.79 -10.92 -30.30
N VAL A 17 20.51 -10.59 -30.07
CA VAL A 17 19.95 -9.30 -30.49
C VAL A 17 19.55 -8.46 -29.28
N LEU A 18 20.18 -7.30 -29.15
CA LEU A 18 19.84 -6.31 -28.13
C LEU A 18 19.16 -5.10 -28.76
N LEU A 19 17.89 -4.86 -28.40
CA LEU A 19 17.11 -3.71 -28.85
C LEU A 19 17.03 -2.65 -27.75
N ILE A 20 17.52 -1.45 -28.04
CA ILE A 20 17.47 -0.30 -27.13
C ILE A 20 16.57 0.77 -27.73
N THR A 21 15.47 1.08 -27.05
CA THR A 21 14.52 2.13 -27.47
C THR A 21 13.95 2.84 -26.25
N GLN A 22 13.52 4.09 -26.45
CA GLN A 22 12.74 4.84 -25.46
C GLN A 22 11.30 4.31 -25.33
N SER A 23 10.74 3.80 -26.43
CA SER A 23 9.38 3.27 -26.47
C SER A 23 9.32 2.06 -27.38
N TYR A 24 8.82 0.94 -26.84
CA TYR A 24 8.62 -0.29 -27.59
C TYR A 24 7.53 -0.15 -28.66
N GLY A 25 6.65 0.87 -28.59
CA GLY A 25 5.63 1.13 -29.61
C GLY A 25 6.21 1.50 -30.98
N LYS A 26 7.48 1.95 -31.02
CA LYS A 26 8.21 2.25 -32.26
C LYS A 26 8.80 1.00 -32.94
N ILE A 27 8.78 -0.15 -32.26
CA ILE A 27 9.27 -1.41 -32.82
C ILE A 27 8.10 -2.08 -33.56
N ASN A 28 8.41 -2.66 -34.72
CA ASN A 28 7.44 -3.45 -35.48
C ASN A 28 6.85 -4.57 -34.61
N LYS A 29 5.54 -4.81 -34.73
CA LYS A 29 4.81 -5.83 -33.96
C LYS A 29 5.45 -7.23 -34.07
N ALA A 30 5.84 -7.66 -35.27
CA ALA A 30 6.44 -8.99 -35.46
C ALA A 30 7.72 -9.17 -34.64
N ILE A 31 8.55 -8.13 -34.57
CA ILE A 31 9.80 -8.14 -33.80
C ILE A 31 9.51 -8.07 -32.30
N ARG A 32 8.50 -7.30 -31.89
CA ARG A 32 8.09 -7.17 -30.48
C ARG A 32 7.64 -8.51 -29.89
N ASP A 33 6.93 -9.31 -30.66
CA ASP A 33 6.39 -10.59 -30.21
C ASP A 33 7.49 -11.65 -29.99
N LEU A 34 8.69 -11.44 -30.56
CA LEU A 34 9.86 -12.31 -30.35
C LEU A 34 10.67 -11.95 -29.08
N VAL A 35 10.42 -10.79 -28.47
CA VAL A 35 11.19 -10.31 -27.32
C VAL A 35 10.88 -11.15 -26.07
N GLN A 36 11.89 -11.85 -25.57
CA GLN A 36 11.76 -12.71 -24.38
C GLN A 36 12.06 -11.99 -23.07
N VAL A 37 13.08 -11.15 -23.01
CA VAL A 37 13.48 -10.48 -21.77
C VAL A 37 13.52 -8.98 -21.98
N VAL A 38 12.88 -8.24 -21.08
CA VAL A 38 12.84 -6.79 -21.14
C VAL A 38 13.50 -6.19 -19.91
N TYR A 39 14.52 -5.38 -20.15
CA TYR A 39 15.15 -4.56 -19.12
C TYR A 39 14.59 -3.14 -19.17
N ARG A 40 13.79 -2.75 -18.18
CA ARG A 40 13.37 -1.35 -18.00
C ARG A 40 14.31 -0.66 -17.03
N CYS A 41 15.12 0.26 -17.55
CA CYS A 41 16.00 1.10 -16.76
C CYS A 41 15.36 2.47 -16.55
N LYS A 42 15.23 2.91 -15.30
CA LYS A 42 14.77 4.26 -14.94
C LYS A 42 15.81 4.94 -14.06
N LYS A 43 16.17 6.20 -14.36
CA LYS A 43 17.04 7.00 -13.47
C LYS A 43 16.36 7.14 -12.10
N ALA A 44 17.14 7.04 -11.02
CA ALA A 44 16.63 7.15 -9.65
C ALA A 44 16.45 8.61 -9.19
N THR A 45 16.37 9.57 -10.13
CA THR A 45 16.25 11.01 -9.87
C THR A 45 15.01 11.33 -9.01
N ALA A 46 13.91 10.59 -9.19
CA ALA A 46 12.71 10.75 -8.37
C ALA A 46 12.96 10.49 -6.87
N PHE A 47 13.98 9.70 -6.53
CA PHE A 47 14.41 9.42 -5.17
C PHE A 47 15.57 10.34 -4.71
N GLY A 48 15.92 11.35 -5.50
CA GLY A 48 17.01 12.29 -5.20
C GLY A 48 18.42 11.73 -5.46
N PHE A 49 18.54 10.61 -6.17
CA PHE A 49 19.84 10.02 -6.52
C PHE A 49 20.16 10.23 -8.00
N SER A 50 21.24 10.95 -8.29
CA SER A 50 21.75 11.18 -9.66
C SER A 50 22.70 10.08 -10.15
N ASN A 51 23.29 9.31 -9.24
CA ASN A 51 24.30 8.28 -9.56
C ASN A 51 23.76 6.85 -9.61
N ARG A 52 22.43 6.69 -9.62
CA ARG A 52 21.75 5.40 -9.56
C ARG A 52 20.64 5.28 -10.59
N TYR A 53 20.31 4.04 -10.92
CA TYR A 53 19.18 3.68 -11.75
C TYR A 53 18.52 2.40 -11.22
N ILE A 54 17.20 2.35 -11.37
CA ILE A 54 16.40 1.18 -11.06
C ILE A 54 16.27 0.36 -12.33
N ARG A 55 16.71 -0.88 -12.28
CA ARG A 55 16.54 -1.87 -13.36
C ARG A 55 15.45 -2.84 -12.98
N LYS A 56 14.39 -2.89 -13.79
CA LYS A 56 13.34 -3.90 -13.71
C LYS A 56 13.52 -4.90 -14.83
N VAL A 57 13.58 -6.18 -14.50
CA VAL A 57 13.61 -7.30 -15.44
C VAL A 57 12.19 -7.84 -15.56
N GLN A 58 11.70 -7.91 -16.79
CA GLN A 58 10.37 -8.43 -17.11
C GLN A 58 10.48 -9.60 -18.07
N ASP A 59 9.55 -10.53 -17.93
CA ASP A 59 9.35 -11.62 -18.88
C ASP A 59 8.45 -11.13 -20.02
N GLY A 60 9.03 -10.98 -21.21
CA GLY A 60 8.41 -10.36 -22.36
C GLY A 60 8.00 -8.89 -22.15
N LEU A 61 7.32 -8.32 -23.15
CA LEU A 61 6.88 -6.92 -23.12
C LEU A 61 5.65 -6.67 -22.21
N ARG A 62 4.82 -7.69 -22.02
CA ARG A 62 3.54 -7.63 -21.28
C ARG A 62 3.51 -8.52 -20.04
N GLY A 63 4.54 -9.30 -19.76
CA GLY A 63 4.57 -10.15 -18.58
C GLY A 63 5.02 -9.39 -17.33
N ASP A 64 5.12 -10.16 -16.24
CA ASP A 64 5.36 -9.63 -14.92
C ASP A 64 6.81 -9.20 -14.70
N VAL A 65 6.99 -8.33 -13.70
CA VAL A 65 8.32 -7.91 -13.26
C VAL A 65 8.90 -9.01 -12.38
N VAL A 66 9.85 -9.77 -12.94
CA VAL A 66 10.54 -10.86 -12.25
C VAL A 66 11.53 -10.34 -11.21
N ASN A 67 12.22 -9.22 -11.49
CA ASN A 67 13.22 -8.68 -10.57
C ASN A 67 13.31 -7.16 -10.67
N THR A 68 13.48 -6.49 -9.52
CA THR A 68 13.77 -5.06 -9.43
C THR A 68 15.04 -4.86 -8.61
N THR A 69 16.07 -4.26 -9.21
CA THR A 69 17.34 -3.96 -8.55
C THR A 69 17.68 -2.48 -8.66
N ASP A 70 18.08 -1.84 -7.56
CA ASP A 70 18.76 -0.54 -7.57
C ASP A 70 20.24 -0.77 -7.89
N ARG A 71 20.75 -0.07 -8.91
CA ARG A 71 22.13 -0.18 -9.39
C ARG A 71 22.79 1.18 -9.46
N LYS A 72 24.04 1.23 -9.03
CA LYS A 72 24.91 2.42 -9.19
C LYS A 72 25.53 2.43 -10.58
N TYR A 73 25.75 3.60 -11.14
CA TYR A 73 26.58 3.72 -12.34
C TYR A 73 28.04 3.42 -12.00
N GLU A 74 28.64 2.49 -12.73
CA GLU A 74 30.03 2.11 -12.55
C GLU A 74 30.92 2.98 -13.44
N LYS A 75 31.75 3.82 -12.81
CA LYS A 75 32.61 4.80 -13.49
C LYS A 75 33.56 4.16 -14.52
N LYS A 76 33.93 2.89 -14.33
CA LYS A 76 34.83 2.15 -15.23
C LYS A 76 34.32 2.07 -16.67
N TYR A 77 33.01 2.16 -16.89
CA TYR A 77 32.42 2.10 -18.23
C TYR A 77 32.28 3.48 -18.90
N PHE A 78 32.50 4.59 -18.18
CA PHE A 78 32.25 5.92 -18.73
C PHE A 78 33.24 6.28 -19.84
N ALA A 79 34.48 5.79 -19.76
CA ALA A 79 35.47 5.98 -20.82
C ALA A 79 35.05 5.32 -22.15
N LEU A 80 34.22 4.27 -22.10
CA LEU A 80 33.75 3.54 -23.29
C LEU A 80 32.53 4.18 -23.95
N TYR A 81 31.98 5.24 -23.37
CA TYR A 81 30.75 5.88 -23.84
C TYR A 81 30.95 7.37 -24.06
N LYS A 82 30.66 7.82 -25.29
CA LYS A 82 30.66 9.24 -25.65
C LYS A 82 29.28 9.63 -26.14
N SER A 83 28.63 10.58 -25.45
CA SER A 83 27.32 11.09 -25.87
C SER A 83 27.47 12.01 -27.07
N HIS A 84 26.88 11.63 -28.20
CA HIS A 84 26.68 12.52 -29.35
C HIS A 84 25.33 13.21 -29.21
N THR A 85 25.21 14.17 -28.28
CA THR A 85 24.07 15.08 -28.25
C THR A 85 24.22 16.11 -29.37
N ARG A 86 23.09 16.49 -30.00
CA ARG A 86 23.06 17.53 -31.05
C ARG A 86 23.48 18.92 -30.51
N SER A 87 23.65 19.05 -29.20
CA SER A 87 24.23 20.18 -28.49
C SER A 87 25.54 19.77 -27.82
N SER A 88 26.58 20.58 -28.03
CA SER A 88 27.95 20.41 -27.50
C SER A 88 28.10 20.81 -26.03
N ALA A 89 27.10 21.49 -25.45
CA ALA A 89 27.03 21.62 -24.01
C ALA A 89 26.71 20.24 -23.45
N ALA A 90 27.51 19.77 -22.50
CA ALA A 90 27.09 18.73 -21.57
C ALA A 90 25.74 19.19 -21.03
N ALA A 91 24.66 18.71 -21.64
CA ALA A 91 23.32 19.03 -21.27
C ALA A 91 23.20 18.47 -19.87
N GLN A 92 23.45 19.33 -18.89
CA GLN A 92 23.13 19.13 -17.51
C GLN A 92 21.62 18.96 -17.55
N GLU A 93 21.20 17.70 -17.74
CA GLU A 93 19.81 17.32 -17.73
C GLU A 93 19.29 17.90 -16.44
N LEU A 94 18.38 18.86 -16.57
CA LEU A 94 17.78 19.63 -15.49
C LEU A 94 17.61 18.67 -14.31
N ASP A 95 18.51 18.77 -13.33
CA ASP A 95 18.34 18.02 -12.10
C ASP A 95 16.94 18.39 -11.64
N ALA A 96 16.15 17.41 -11.21
CA ALA A 96 14.78 17.65 -10.78
C ALA A 96 14.83 18.42 -9.46
N ASN A 97 15.21 19.70 -9.54
CA ASN A 97 15.40 20.63 -8.43
C ASN A 97 14.07 20.88 -7.70
N ASP A 98 12.96 20.51 -8.33
CA ASP A 98 11.61 20.54 -7.76
C ASP A 98 11.35 19.41 -6.74
N ILE A 99 12.19 18.37 -6.72
CA ILE A 99 12.10 17.28 -5.74
C ILE A 99 12.91 17.66 -4.51
N ILE A 100 12.35 18.55 -3.68
CA ILE A 100 12.95 18.93 -2.40
C ILE A 100 12.88 17.72 -1.45
N PRO A 101 14.03 17.18 -0.98
CA PRO A 101 14.07 16.10 0.00
C PRO A 101 13.24 16.44 1.24
N ILE A 102 12.52 15.47 1.79
CA ILE A 102 11.53 15.70 2.86
C ILE A 102 12.11 16.46 4.07
N TRP A 103 13.39 16.20 4.38
CA TRP A 103 14.16 16.82 5.47
C TRP A 103 14.44 18.32 5.27
N LYS A 104 14.39 18.82 4.03
CA LYS A 104 14.57 20.24 3.72
C LYS A 104 13.24 21.03 3.77
N ARG A 105 12.10 20.35 3.86
CA ARG A 105 10.78 20.99 3.93
C ARG A 105 10.57 21.68 5.29
N TRP A 106 9.92 22.84 5.28
CA TRP A 106 9.61 23.63 6.49
C TRP A 106 8.93 22.84 7.63
N PRO A 107 7.97 21.91 7.41
CA PRO A 107 7.39 21.14 8.50
C PRO A 107 8.42 20.27 9.24
N PHE A 108 9.45 19.77 8.55
CA PHE A 108 10.50 18.96 9.20
C PHE A 108 11.43 19.84 10.06
N LYS A 109 11.76 21.04 9.58
CA LYS A 109 12.50 22.04 10.37
C LYS A 109 11.68 22.55 11.56
N GLY A 110 10.39 22.77 11.37
CA GLY A 110 9.45 23.18 12.42
C GLY A 110 9.30 22.09 13.48
N ALA A 111 9.15 20.82 13.09
CA ALA A 111 9.09 19.70 14.02
C ALA A 111 10.39 19.57 14.84
N ALA A 112 11.57 19.72 14.23
CA ALA A 112 12.84 19.70 14.95
C ALA A 112 12.94 20.84 15.98
N LEU A 113 12.50 22.04 15.60
CA LEU A 113 12.46 23.20 16.50
C LEU A 113 11.46 22.99 17.66
N CYS A 114 10.26 22.47 17.38
CA CYS A 114 9.27 22.13 18.39
C CYS A 114 9.77 21.03 19.34
N PHE A 115 10.48 20.02 18.83
CA PHE A 115 11.12 19.00 19.68
C PHE A 115 12.17 19.61 20.61
N LEU A 116 12.97 20.57 20.11
CA LEU A 116 13.98 21.26 20.89
C LEU A 116 13.31 22.09 22.00
N PHE A 117 12.27 22.86 21.68
CA PHE A 117 11.50 23.62 22.67
C PHE A 117 10.77 22.72 23.67
N PHE A 118 10.22 21.59 23.24
CA PHE A 118 9.57 20.61 24.11
C PHE A 118 10.57 20.03 25.12
N PHE A 119 11.76 19.62 24.67
CA PHE A 119 12.81 19.13 25.56
C PHE A 119 13.32 20.21 26.51
N CYS A 120 13.52 21.44 26.04
CA CYS A 120 13.88 22.57 26.91
C CYS A 120 12.78 22.85 27.96
N PHE A 121 11.51 22.75 27.58
CA PHE A 121 10.38 22.94 28.50
C PHE A 121 10.28 21.82 29.54
N VAL A 122 10.48 20.57 29.14
CA VAL A 122 10.52 19.41 30.05
C VAL A 122 11.69 19.54 31.04
N ILE A 123 12.89 19.90 30.57
CA ILE A 123 14.06 20.14 31.43
C ILE A 123 13.80 21.32 32.37
N TYR A 124 13.23 22.42 31.87
CA TYR A 124 12.89 23.59 32.67
C TYR A 124 11.92 23.25 33.79
N GLN A 125 10.83 22.51 33.50
CA GLN A 125 9.90 22.01 34.51
C GLN A 125 10.57 21.08 35.52
N ALA A 126 11.44 20.17 35.06
CA ALA A 126 12.20 19.27 35.94
C ALA A 126 13.20 20.01 36.85
N THR A 127 13.69 21.19 36.44
CA THR A 127 14.56 22.04 37.26
C THR A 127 13.81 23.08 38.11
N LYS A 128 12.48 23.19 37.99
CA LYS A 128 11.69 24.21 38.67
C LYS A 128 11.04 23.75 39.99
N ASP A 129 11.42 22.58 40.49
CA ASP A 129 11.05 22.13 41.83
C ASP A 129 12.28 22.17 42.74
N ASP A 130 12.41 23.26 43.51
CA ASP A 130 13.23 23.29 44.72
C ASP A 130 12.32 23.56 45.93
N GLU A 131 12.61 22.84 47.02
CA GLU A 131 12.03 22.94 48.37
C GLU A 131 10.57 22.54 48.62
N LYS A 132 10.35 21.23 48.85
CA LYS A 132 9.57 20.76 50.01
C LYS A 132 10.29 19.63 50.73
N LYS A 133 10.94 19.95 51.86
CA LYS A 133 11.47 18.96 52.80
C LYS A 133 10.33 18.15 53.40
N VAL A 134 10.30 16.85 53.13
CA VAL A 134 9.45 15.88 53.83
C VAL A 134 10.29 15.21 54.93
N PRO A 135 9.85 15.20 56.20
CA PRO A 135 10.56 14.52 57.29
C PRO A 135 10.53 12.98 57.10
N PRO A 136 11.56 12.24 57.56
CA PRO A 136 11.65 10.81 57.34
C PRO A 136 10.74 10.04 58.31
N ALA A 137 9.87 9.19 57.75
CA ALA A 137 9.03 8.23 58.48
C ALA A 137 9.54 6.79 58.24
N PRO A 138 9.25 5.84 59.16
CA PRO A 138 10.20 4.82 59.61
C PRO A 138 10.41 3.63 58.67
N LYS A 139 11.57 2.98 58.84
CA LYS A 139 11.98 1.73 58.18
C LYS A 139 10.94 0.61 58.38
N ALA A 140 10.35 0.13 57.29
CA ALA A 140 9.60 -1.12 57.26
C ALA A 140 10.57 -2.32 57.22
N LYS A 141 10.22 -3.35 58.00
CA LYS A 141 10.95 -4.62 58.14
C LYS A 141 10.91 -5.43 56.83
N PRO A 142 11.92 -6.28 56.55
CA PRO A 142 11.97 -7.05 55.32
C PRO A 142 10.86 -8.10 55.26
N VAL A 143 10.15 -8.13 54.14
CA VAL A 143 9.22 -9.22 53.78
C VAL A 143 10.05 -10.42 53.37
N GLN A 144 9.78 -11.56 53.99
CA GLN A 144 10.37 -12.84 53.63
C GLN A 144 9.87 -13.24 52.25
N VAL A 145 10.80 -13.44 51.32
CA VAL A 145 10.56 -14.12 50.05
C VAL A 145 10.66 -15.61 50.35
N GLU A 146 9.52 -16.28 50.41
CA GLU A 146 9.51 -17.74 50.44
C GLU A 146 9.68 -18.26 49.01
N HIS A 147 10.75 -19.03 48.87
CA HIS A 147 11.26 -19.66 47.67
C HIS A 147 10.40 -20.87 47.33
N GLN A 148 9.74 -20.88 46.16
CA GLN A 148 9.26 -22.13 45.56
C GLN A 148 10.22 -22.54 44.44
N GLU A 149 10.91 -23.65 44.68
CA GLU A 149 11.70 -24.41 43.71
C GLU A 149 10.81 -25.11 42.64
N PRO A 150 11.40 -25.59 41.53
CA PRO A 150 10.71 -25.80 40.26
C PRO A 150 10.22 -27.24 39.99
N THR A 151 9.18 -27.31 39.12
CA THR A 151 8.77 -28.42 38.21
C THR A 151 8.10 -29.67 38.82
N PRO A 152 7.07 -30.26 38.15
CA PRO A 152 7.19 -30.78 36.78
C PRO A 152 6.10 -30.34 35.79
N VAL A 153 6.50 -30.37 34.52
CA VAL A 153 5.63 -30.35 33.33
C VAL A 153 4.69 -31.56 33.39
N VAL A 154 3.38 -31.31 33.43
CA VAL A 154 2.34 -32.31 33.14
C VAL A 154 1.45 -31.75 32.03
N ALA A 155 1.15 -32.65 31.09
CA ALA A 155 0.42 -32.51 29.84
C ALA A 155 -0.88 -31.67 29.89
N PRO A 156 -1.34 -31.12 28.75
CA PRO A 156 -2.54 -30.28 28.69
C PRO A 156 -3.78 -31.07 29.12
N SER A 157 -4.46 -30.59 30.15
CA SER A 157 -5.81 -31.05 30.49
C SER A 157 -6.81 -30.52 29.46
N PRO A 158 -7.83 -31.32 29.10
CA PRO A 158 -8.80 -30.98 28.07
C PRO A 158 -9.63 -29.78 28.53
N VAL A 159 -9.75 -28.79 27.65
CA VAL A 159 -10.64 -27.64 27.80
C VAL A 159 -12.05 -28.18 28.07
N PRO A 160 -12.74 -27.76 29.15
CA PRO A 160 -14.14 -28.12 29.38
C PRO A 160 -14.95 -27.72 28.15
N GLY A 161 -15.71 -28.68 27.62
CA GLY A 161 -16.50 -28.52 26.41
C GLY A 161 -17.29 -27.21 26.43
N GLU A 162 -16.89 -26.31 25.52
CA GLU A 162 -17.64 -25.12 25.20
C GLU A 162 -19.04 -25.58 24.80
N VAL A 163 -20.02 -25.20 25.62
CA VAL A 163 -21.43 -25.50 25.38
C VAL A 163 -21.75 -24.96 24.00
N ALA A 164 -22.02 -25.87 23.06
CA ALA A 164 -22.36 -25.52 21.69
C ALA A 164 -23.57 -24.58 21.72
N GLN A 165 -23.32 -23.29 21.46
CA GLN A 165 -24.40 -22.36 21.20
C GLN A 165 -25.18 -22.87 19.98
N PRO A 166 -26.51 -22.76 19.99
CA PRO A 166 -27.36 -23.35 18.97
C PRO A 166 -26.89 -22.95 17.57
N ARG A 167 -26.50 -23.96 16.77
CA ARG A 167 -26.11 -23.83 15.36
C ARG A 167 -27.37 -23.62 14.52
N GLY A 168 -27.98 -22.45 14.67
CA GLY A 168 -29.03 -21.91 13.82
C GLY A 168 -28.82 -20.41 13.77
N PRO A 169 -28.69 -19.78 12.59
CA PRO A 169 -28.31 -18.39 12.54
C PRO A 169 -29.43 -17.51 13.11
N GLU A 170 -29.09 -16.59 14.01
CA GLU A 170 -29.75 -15.27 14.00
C GLU A 170 -29.76 -14.83 12.53
N GLN A 171 -30.96 -14.65 11.95
CA GLN A 171 -31.07 -14.27 10.55
C GLN A 171 -30.39 -12.92 10.36
N LYS A 172 -29.19 -12.96 9.76
CA LYS A 172 -28.49 -11.76 9.35
C LYS A 172 -29.32 -11.10 8.23
N LEU A 173 -29.63 -9.82 8.42
CA LEU A 173 -30.31 -8.96 7.45
C LEU A 173 -29.53 -8.89 6.13
N HIS A 174 -28.20 -8.86 6.20
CA HIS A 174 -27.33 -8.93 5.03
C HIS A 174 -26.01 -9.69 5.33
N PRO A 175 -25.33 -10.24 4.31
CA PRO A 175 -24.14 -11.09 4.46
C PRO A 175 -23.01 -10.53 5.35
N TYR A 176 -22.81 -9.21 5.31
CA TYR A 176 -21.75 -8.52 6.05
C TYR A 176 -22.23 -7.83 7.33
N GLN A 177 -23.39 -8.19 7.88
CA GLN A 177 -23.88 -7.60 9.12
C GLN A 177 -22.90 -7.84 10.27
N GLY A 178 -22.62 -6.78 11.03
CA GLY A 178 -21.64 -6.77 12.12
C GLY A 178 -20.19 -6.52 11.68
N LEU A 179 -19.95 -6.28 10.40
CA LEU A 179 -18.64 -5.89 9.85
C LEU A 179 -18.71 -4.45 9.35
N SER A 180 -17.58 -3.73 9.41
CA SER A 180 -17.50 -2.37 8.85
C SER A 180 -17.12 -2.43 7.38
N MET A 181 -17.72 -1.53 6.60
CA MET A 181 -17.49 -1.39 5.16
C MET A 181 -16.81 -0.06 4.88
N HIS A 182 -15.77 -0.07 4.05
CA HIS A 182 -14.96 1.10 3.72
C HIS A 182 -14.73 1.16 2.21
N LEU A 183 -15.08 2.26 1.55
CA LEU A 183 -14.90 2.42 0.10
C LEU A 183 -13.42 2.68 -0.20
N GLN A 184 -12.76 1.82 -0.99
CA GLN A 184 -11.34 1.99 -1.32
C GLN A 184 -11.08 2.49 -2.74
N ALA A 185 -11.99 2.20 -3.66
CA ALA A 185 -11.86 2.62 -5.03
C ALA A 185 -13.24 2.73 -5.66
N LEU A 186 -13.43 3.78 -6.45
CA LEU A 186 -14.62 4.03 -7.24
C LEU A 186 -14.18 4.47 -8.63
N LEU A 187 -14.80 3.89 -9.65
CA LEU A 187 -14.63 4.26 -11.04
C LEU A 187 -16.02 4.42 -11.65
N LYS A 188 -16.38 5.67 -11.94
CA LYS A 188 -17.57 6.00 -12.73
C LYS A 188 -17.14 6.45 -14.11
N GLY A 189 -17.79 5.94 -15.13
CA GLY A 189 -17.50 6.33 -16.50
C GLY A 189 -18.44 5.67 -17.48
N LYS A 190 -18.10 5.75 -18.76
CA LYS A 190 -18.83 5.08 -19.82
C LYS A 190 -17.95 3.97 -20.41
N ARG A 191 -18.55 2.83 -20.71
CA ARG A 191 -17.87 1.69 -21.37
C ARG A 191 -18.68 1.25 -22.59
N PHE A 192 -18.00 0.79 -23.62
CA PHE A 192 -18.64 0.18 -24.78
C PHE A 192 -18.76 -1.33 -24.57
N ARG A 193 -19.99 -1.85 -24.59
CA ARG A 193 -20.27 -3.29 -24.57
C ARG A 193 -21.15 -3.62 -25.76
N ASN A 194 -20.70 -4.54 -26.61
CA ASN A 194 -21.40 -4.95 -27.83
C ASN A 194 -21.82 -3.79 -28.75
N GLY A 195 -20.99 -2.73 -28.83
CA GLY A 195 -21.26 -1.54 -29.64
C GLY A 195 -22.23 -0.53 -29.02
N VAL A 196 -22.73 -0.80 -27.82
CA VAL A 196 -23.60 0.12 -27.05
C VAL A 196 -22.78 0.80 -25.95
N GLU A 197 -22.95 2.11 -25.80
CA GLU A 197 -22.36 2.89 -24.71
C GLU A 197 -23.21 2.68 -23.44
N GLU A 198 -22.63 2.06 -22.42
CA GLU A 198 -23.27 1.81 -21.12
C GLU A 198 -22.54 2.60 -20.02
N GLU A 199 -23.31 3.12 -19.06
CA GLU A 199 -22.72 3.63 -17.83
C GLU A 199 -22.06 2.49 -17.04
N PHE A 200 -20.86 2.76 -16.55
CA PHE A 200 -20.09 1.83 -15.76
C PHE A 200 -19.80 2.43 -14.38
N LEU A 201 -20.17 1.67 -13.35
CA LEU A 201 -19.81 1.93 -11.97
C LEU A 201 -19.05 0.72 -11.42
N GLY A 202 -17.73 0.83 -11.35
CA GLY A 202 -16.85 -0.15 -10.75
C GLY A 202 -16.25 0.36 -9.45
N GLY A 203 -15.74 -0.54 -8.62
CA GLY A 203 -15.14 -0.18 -7.36
C GLY A 203 -14.89 -1.36 -6.44
N TYR A 204 -14.30 -1.08 -5.28
CA TYR A 204 -14.06 -2.06 -4.23
C TYR A 204 -14.41 -1.49 -2.86
N VAL A 205 -15.08 -2.32 -2.06
CA VAL A 205 -15.31 -2.11 -0.63
C VAL A 205 -14.40 -3.04 0.16
N THR A 206 -13.71 -2.49 1.14
CA THR A 206 -12.99 -3.28 2.15
C THR A 206 -13.93 -3.61 3.29
N ILE A 207 -14.04 -4.90 3.61
CA ILE A 207 -14.74 -5.40 4.77
C ILE A 207 -13.72 -5.55 5.90
N ALA A 208 -13.99 -4.91 7.03
CA ALA A 208 -13.14 -4.94 8.20
C ALA A 208 -13.90 -5.43 9.45
N GLN A 209 -13.15 -5.99 10.39
CA GLN A 209 -13.64 -6.37 11.72
C GLN A 209 -12.68 -5.79 12.74
N ASN A 210 -13.21 -5.08 13.73
CA ASN A 210 -12.41 -4.43 14.78
C ASN A 210 -11.30 -3.54 14.20
N GLY A 211 -11.57 -2.83 13.10
CA GLY A 211 -10.59 -1.95 12.44
C GLY A 211 -9.53 -2.67 11.61
N GLN A 212 -9.54 -4.00 11.52
CA GLN A 212 -8.61 -4.76 10.69
C GLN A 212 -9.28 -5.17 9.37
N PRO A 213 -8.68 -4.87 8.21
CA PRO A 213 -9.22 -5.27 6.92
C PRO A 213 -9.13 -6.79 6.76
N ILE A 214 -10.27 -7.45 6.57
CA ILE A 214 -10.33 -8.90 6.37
C ILE A 214 -10.25 -9.24 4.87
N ARG A 215 -10.99 -8.50 4.05
CA ARG A 215 -11.07 -8.76 2.60
C ARG A 215 -11.52 -7.53 1.81
N ARG A 216 -11.23 -7.54 0.52
CA ARG A 216 -11.79 -6.61 -0.47
C ARG A 216 -12.86 -7.32 -1.27
N VAL A 217 -13.96 -6.64 -1.53
CA VAL A 217 -15.11 -7.13 -2.30
C VAL A 217 -15.37 -6.14 -3.42
N SER A 218 -15.43 -6.62 -4.66
CA SER A 218 -15.73 -5.76 -5.81
C SER A 218 -17.20 -5.38 -5.85
N PHE A 219 -17.54 -4.28 -6.53
CA PHE A 219 -18.95 -3.92 -6.75
C PHE A 219 -19.70 -5.00 -7.55
N ASP A 220 -19.03 -5.72 -8.44
CA ASP A 220 -19.64 -6.81 -9.20
C ASP A 220 -19.93 -8.02 -8.30
N ASP A 221 -19.06 -8.33 -7.34
CA ASP A 221 -19.32 -9.36 -6.33
C ASP A 221 -20.46 -8.96 -5.39
N LEU A 222 -20.53 -7.69 -4.99
CA LEU A 222 -21.64 -7.15 -4.19
C LEU A 222 -22.97 -7.31 -4.95
N ARG A 223 -23.01 -6.91 -6.23
CA ARG A 223 -24.20 -7.10 -7.09
C ARG A 223 -24.58 -8.57 -7.23
N THR A 224 -23.60 -9.43 -7.47
CA THR A 224 -23.81 -10.88 -7.56
C THR A 224 -24.35 -11.46 -6.25
N ALA A 225 -23.91 -10.93 -5.10
CA ALA A 225 -24.42 -11.33 -3.79
C ALA A 225 -25.85 -10.82 -3.51
N GLY A 226 -26.38 -9.90 -4.33
CA GLY A 226 -27.72 -9.34 -4.20
C GLY A 226 -27.77 -7.93 -3.60
N TYR A 227 -26.65 -7.21 -3.60
CA TYR A 227 -26.59 -5.80 -3.24
C TYR A 227 -26.86 -4.90 -4.46
N GLU A 228 -27.60 -3.84 -4.25
CA GLU A 228 -27.68 -2.70 -5.15
C GLU A 228 -26.68 -1.64 -4.67
N VAL A 229 -25.84 -1.17 -5.59
CA VAL A 229 -24.81 -0.16 -5.32
C VAL A 229 -25.19 1.10 -6.07
N ALA A 230 -25.64 2.11 -5.33
CA ALA A 230 -25.99 3.41 -5.88
C ALA A 230 -24.85 4.42 -5.66
N TYR A 231 -24.57 5.19 -6.71
CA TYR A 231 -23.56 6.23 -6.68
C TYR A 231 -24.15 7.50 -6.05
N GLU A 232 -23.49 8.03 -5.02
CA GLU A 232 -23.82 9.33 -4.43
C GLU A 232 -22.76 10.37 -4.80
N SER A 233 -21.48 10.03 -4.60
CA SER A 233 -20.34 10.89 -4.93
C SER A 233 -19.07 10.07 -5.18
N ASP A 234 -17.98 10.74 -5.55
CA ASP A 234 -16.67 10.11 -5.70
C ASP A 234 -16.13 9.47 -4.40
N THR A 235 -16.72 9.81 -3.25
CA THR A 235 -16.30 9.34 -1.92
C THR A 235 -17.40 8.60 -1.17
N VAL A 236 -18.61 8.46 -1.72
CA VAL A 236 -19.75 7.85 -1.02
C VAL A 236 -20.59 7.01 -1.98
N VAL A 237 -20.96 5.81 -1.54
CA VAL A 237 -21.96 4.97 -2.20
C VAL A 237 -23.01 4.54 -1.19
N SER A 238 -24.25 4.39 -1.62
CA SER A 238 -25.34 3.79 -0.83
C SER A 238 -25.51 2.32 -1.21
N LEU A 239 -25.76 1.47 -0.22
CA LEU A 239 -25.96 0.04 -0.40
C LEU A 239 -27.37 -0.38 0.05
N THR A 240 -28.04 -1.13 -0.79
CA THR A 240 -29.32 -1.78 -0.46
C THR A 240 -29.20 -3.27 -0.69
N TYR A 241 -29.70 -4.10 0.22
CA TYR A 241 -29.66 -5.55 0.09
C TYR A 241 -31.09 -6.11 0.07
N LYS A 242 -31.54 -6.60 -1.08
CA LYS A 242 -32.89 -7.17 -1.25
C LYS A 242 -34.03 -6.31 -0.64
N GLY A 243 -33.96 -5.00 -0.87
CA GLY A 243 -34.92 -4.02 -0.35
C GLY A 243 -34.65 -3.51 1.07
N PHE A 244 -33.64 -4.03 1.77
CA PHE A 244 -33.19 -3.51 3.06
C PHE A 244 -32.09 -2.46 2.88
N ASP A 245 -32.29 -1.27 3.44
CA ASP A 245 -31.28 -0.21 3.42
C ASP A 245 -30.12 -0.55 4.37
N VAL A 246 -28.93 -0.73 3.80
CA VAL A 246 -27.69 -1.01 4.55
C VAL A 246 -26.99 0.31 4.94
N GLY A 247 -27.31 1.40 4.25
CA GLY A 247 -26.77 2.73 4.48
C GLY A 247 -25.58 3.08 3.59
N PHE A 248 -24.88 4.15 3.98
CA PHE A 248 -23.77 4.73 3.22
C PHE A 248 -22.42 4.09 3.56
N VAL A 249 -21.62 3.87 2.52
CA VAL A 249 -20.22 3.45 2.61
C VAL A 249 -19.35 4.58 2.09
N VAL A 250 -18.43 5.04 2.92
CA VAL A 250 -17.61 6.24 2.68
C VAL A 250 -16.16 5.85 2.37
N ALA A 251 -15.47 6.70 1.63
CA ALA A 251 -14.06 6.57 1.33
C ALA A 251 -13.19 6.92 2.53
N ASP A 252 -12.85 5.90 3.32
CA ASP A 252 -12.01 5.99 4.51
C ASP A 252 -11.14 4.73 4.69
N LEU A 253 -10.32 4.75 5.75
CA LEU A 253 -9.48 3.62 6.13
C LEU A 253 -10.03 3.01 7.43
N PRO A 254 -10.06 1.66 7.54
CA PRO A 254 -10.41 1.03 8.80
C PRO A 254 -9.38 1.41 9.86
N THR A 255 -9.84 1.89 11.01
CA THR A 255 -8.99 2.34 12.12
C THR A 255 -9.12 1.39 13.31
N THR A 256 -7.99 1.01 13.90
CA THR A 256 -7.95 0.26 15.16
C THR A 256 -7.83 1.24 16.32
N GLY A 257 -8.89 1.40 17.10
CA GLY A 257 -8.88 2.14 18.36
C GLY A 257 -9.57 1.32 19.45
N LEU A 258 -9.16 1.49 20.71
CA LEU A 258 -9.75 0.80 21.89
C LEU A 258 -11.23 1.18 22.16
N ALA A 259 -11.85 2.00 21.32
CA ALA A 259 -13.25 2.40 21.40
C ALA A 259 -13.83 2.64 20.00
N SER A 260 -14.40 1.60 19.40
CA SER A 260 -15.36 1.78 18.29
C SER A 260 -16.43 0.68 18.34
N LYS A 261 -17.32 0.78 19.34
CA LYS A 261 -18.66 0.24 19.18
C LYS A 261 -19.36 1.13 18.16
N VAL A 262 -19.56 0.63 16.95
CA VAL A 262 -20.47 1.25 15.98
C VAL A 262 -21.89 1.05 16.52
N THR A 263 -22.47 2.12 17.06
CA THR A 263 -23.90 2.17 17.40
C THR A 263 -24.68 2.23 16.10
N THR A 264 -25.30 1.12 15.69
CA THR A 264 -26.42 1.16 14.74
C THR A 264 -27.60 1.78 15.48
N ALA A 265 -27.83 3.07 15.28
CA ALA A 265 -29.06 3.72 15.72
C ALA A 265 -30.18 3.24 14.80
N GLY A 266 -31.05 2.39 15.33
CA GLY A 266 -32.36 2.13 14.74
C GLY A 266 -33.17 3.42 14.77
N VAL A 267 -33.68 3.83 13.61
CA VAL A 267 -34.68 4.89 13.52
C VAL A 267 -36.01 4.28 13.95
N ALA A 268 -36.47 4.69 15.12
CA ALA A 268 -37.89 4.65 15.49
C ALA A 268 -38.43 6.06 15.27
N ASP A 269 -39.34 6.21 14.30
CA ASP A 269 -40.61 6.93 14.39
C ASP A 269 -41.39 6.76 13.07
#